data_AF-A0A6A5SFD1-F1
#
_entry.id   AF-A0A6A5SFD1-F1
#
_cell.length_a   1.000
_cell.length_b   1.000
_cell.length_c   1.000
_cell.angle_alpha   90.00
_cell.angle_beta   90.00
_cell.angle_gamma   90.00
#
_symmetry.space_group_name_H-M   'P 1'
#
loop_
_entity.id
_entity.type
_entity.pdbx_description
1 polymer ?
#
loop_
_entity_poly.entity_id
_entity_poly.type
_entity_poly.pdbx_seq_one_letter_code
_entity_poly.pdbx_strand_id
1 'polypeptide(L)'
;MYHLPIQQLMRGNPQYWLYYAVLREDPHLVSYPYYTKYTKAGNPTYFRHIDCNIADAVKTGNGANMIQGSVSWDKEDQANCTQVLVGFHKIIEGYQEWREASKMKDLTGYIEQWDNARDFPQACRDRYPRVRWKNKVCKAGQVRISSPLIPHGSTGPATKKRRTMLPWFVKVHDDMLTIEVPGMGLYAKIATAHQQLTAAPMLPSGHPN
;
A
#
# COMPACT_ATOMS: atom_id res chain seq x y z
N MET A 1 3.52 16.62 -9.88
CA MET A 1 4.54 16.35 -10.91
C MET A 1 5.01 14.92 -10.71
N TYR A 2 4.90 14.07 -11.74
CA TYR A 2 5.03 12.62 -11.57
C TYR A 2 6.43 12.07 -11.92
N HIS A 3 7.30 12.84 -12.56
CA HIS A 3 8.59 12.31 -13.05
C HIS A 3 9.78 13.21 -12.72
N LEU A 4 9.85 13.73 -11.50
CA LEU A 4 11.05 14.45 -11.07
C LEU A 4 12.28 13.52 -11.10
N PRO A 5 13.51 14.05 -11.32
CA PRO A 5 14.73 13.23 -11.38
C PRO A 5 14.88 12.28 -10.19
N ILE A 6 14.51 12.71 -8.99
CA ILE A 6 14.58 11.87 -7.79
C ILE A 6 13.61 10.68 -7.81
N GLN A 7 12.43 10.81 -8.43
CA GLN A 7 11.51 9.69 -8.62
C GLN A 7 12.09 8.67 -9.61
N GLN A 8 12.75 9.17 -10.66
CA GLN A 8 13.43 8.34 -11.66
C GLN A 8 14.63 7.59 -11.05
N LEU A 9 15.45 8.27 -10.24
CA LEU A 9 16.57 7.66 -9.53
C LEU A 9 16.11 6.60 -8.54
N MET A 10 15.03 6.87 -7.80
CA MET A 10 14.53 5.93 -6.79
C MET A 10 13.97 4.66 -7.43
N ARG A 11 13.18 4.76 -8.50
CA ARG A 11 12.66 3.57 -9.18
C ARG A 11 13.75 2.76 -9.89
N GLY A 12 14.83 3.41 -10.30
CA GLY A 12 16.02 2.76 -10.88
C GLY A 12 16.99 2.21 -9.85
N ASN A 13 16.72 2.34 -8.54
CA ASN A 13 17.63 1.87 -7.51
C ASN A 13 17.56 0.34 -7.39
N PRO A 14 18.65 -0.39 -7.69
CA PRO A 14 18.64 -1.85 -7.71
C PRO A 14 18.45 -2.46 -6.32
N GLN A 15 18.91 -1.79 -5.24
CA GLN A 15 18.75 -2.29 -3.88
C GLN A 15 17.28 -2.24 -3.43
N TYR A 16 16.58 -1.14 -3.74
CA TYR A 16 15.16 -1.01 -3.42
C TYR A 16 14.32 -2.01 -4.22
N TRP A 17 14.62 -2.17 -5.52
CA TRP A 17 14.00 -3.19 -6.35
C TRP A 17 14.28 -4.61 -5.80
N LEU A 18 15.51 -4.90 -5.36
CA LEU A 18 15.88 -6.21 -4.83
C LEU A 18 15.10 -6.56 -3.55
N TYR A 19 14.83 -5.58 -2.68
CA TYR A 19 13.97 -5.83 -1.51
C TYR A 19 12.58 -6.32 -1.92
N TYR A 20 12.01 -5.75 -2.97
CA TYR A 20 10.74 -6.22 -3.51
C TYR A 20 10.88 -7.60 -4.13
N ALA A 21 11.86 -7.80 -5.00
CA ALA A 21 12.05 -9.09 -5.69
C ALA A 21 12.22 -10.25 -4.69
N VAL A 22 13.00 -10.05 -3.62
CA VAL A 22 13.21 -11.05 -2.57
C VAL A 22 11.94 -11.28 -1.76
N LEU A 23 11.26 -10.22 -1.30
CA LEU A 23 10.06 -10.37 -0.47
C LEU A 23 8.86 -10.93 -1.25
N ARG A 24 8.84 -10.78 -2.57
CA ARG A 24 7.83 -11.37 -3.47
C ARG A 24 8.21 -12.74 -4.01
N GLU A 25 9.49 -13.10 -3.90
CA GLU A 25 10.08 -14.25 -4.60
C GLU A 25 9.84 -14.19 -6.12
N ASP A 26 9.83 -12.98 -6.69
CA ASP A 26 9.54 -12.73 -8.12
C ASP A 26 10.32 -11.51 -8.66
N PRO A 27 11.19 -11.67 -9.66
CA PRO A 27 11.96 -10.57 -10.25
C PRO A 27 11.20 -9.77 -11.33
N HIS A 28 10.06 -10.23 -11.84
CA HIS A 28 9.38 -9.56 -12.95
C HIS A 28 8.54 -8.38 -12.44
N LEU A 29 9.21 -7.24 -12.20
CA LEU A 29 8.62 -6.08 -11.54
C LEU A 29 8.66 -4.82 -12.38
N VAL A 30 7.58 -4.04 -12.34
CA VAL A 30 7.50 -2.68 -12.88
C VAL A 30 7.05 -1.70 -11.79
N SER A 31 7.72 -0.55 -11.68
CA SER A 31 7.32 0.53 -10.76
C SER A 31 6.15 1.35 -11.32
N TYR A 32 5.24 1.84 -10.48
CA TYR A 32 4.26 2.85 -10.87
C TYR A 32 4.85 4.27 -10.84
N PRO A 33 4.54 5.15 -11.81
CA PRO A 33 5.27 6.41 -11.97
C PRO A 33 5.03 7.55 -10.96
N TYR A 34 4.17 7.48 -9.94
CA TYR A 34 3.59 8.74 -9.43
C TYR A 34 3.60 9.05 -7.93
N TYR A 35 3.76 8.10 -7.02
CA TYR A 35 3.32 8.40 -5.66
C TYR A 35 4.38 9.12 -4.83
N THR A 36 4.28 10.45 -4.74
CA THR A 36 4.90 11.22 -3.66
C THR A 36 3.81 11.89 -2.83
N LYS A 37 4.00 11.92 -1.51
CA LYS A 37 3.13 12.65 -0.58
C LYS A 37 3.94 13.76 0.04
N TYR A 38 3.33 14.93 0.12
CA TYR A 38 3.86 16.10 0.78
C TYR A 38 2.81 16.64 1.74
N THR A 39 3.18 16.79 3.00
CA THR A 39 2.29 17.35 4.02
C THR A 39 3.04 18.39 4.83
N LYS A 40 2.31 19.41 5.30
CA LYS A 40 2.75 20.45 6.23
C LYS A 40 2.04 20.29 7.58
N ALA A 41 2.56 20.95 8.61
CA ALA A 41 1.90 21.02 9.91
C ALA A 41 0.44 21.50 9.77
N GLY A 42 -0.47 20.85 10.48
CA GLY A 42 -1.91 21.14 10.45
C GLY A 42 -2.68 20.47 9.31
N ASN A 43 -2.03 19.87 8.30
CA ASN A 43 -2.77 19.17 7.24
C ASN A 43 -3.55 17.96 7.79
N PRO A 44 -4.82 17.76 7.38
CA PRO A 44 -5.62 16.61 7.77
C PRO A 44 -5.11 15.35 7.07
N THR A 45 -4.25 14.61 7.74
CA THR A 45 -3.53 13.47 7.17
C THR A 45 -4.02 12.12 7.68
N TYR A 46 -4.95 12.11 8.64
CA TYR A 46 -5.45 10.87 9.21
C TYR A 46 -6.32 10.12 8.20
N PHE A 47 -5.97 8.87 7.95
CA PHE A 47 -6.79 7.90 7.23
C PHE A 47 -6.29 6.50 7.58
N ARG A 48 -7.15 5.49 7.41
CA ARG A 48 -6.78 4.07 7.47
C ARG A 48 -7.52 3.31 6.37
N HIS A 49 -6.85 2.33 5.79
CA HIS A 49 -7.40 1.44 4.77
C HIS A 49 -6.57 0.16 4.69
N ILE A 50 -7.02 -0.79 3.88
CA ILE A 50 -6.25 -1.94 3.40
C ILE A 50 -6.19 -1.87 1.87
N ASP A 51 -5.03 -2.19 1.28
CA ASP A 51 -4.75 -1.93 -0.15
C ASP A 51 -5.49 -2.89 -1.11
N CYS A 52 -6.21 -3.88 -0.59
CA CYS A 52 -6.95 -4.88 -1.35
C CYS A 52 -8.38 -5.04 -0.84
N ASN A 53 -9.26 -5.59 -1.68
CA ASN A 53 -10.51 -6.18 -1.23
C ASN A 53 -10.19 -7.46 -0.43
N ILE A 54 -10.68 -7.57 0.80
CA ILE A 54 -10.33 -8.67 1.70
C ILE A 54 -10.94 -9.98 1.22
N ALA A 55 -12.19 -9.95 0.76
CA ALA A 55 -12.90 -11.14 0.30
C ALA A 55 -12.23 -11.73 -0.96
N ASP A 56 -11.89 -10.89 -1.94
CA ASP A 56 -11.18 -11.30 -3.15
C ASP A 56 -9.76 -11.77 -2.81
N ALA A 57 -9.01 -11.03 -1.98
CA ALA A 57 -7.67 -11.44 -1.57
C ALA A 57 -7.65 -12.81 -0.86
N VAL A 58 -8.62 -13.11 0.00
CA VAL A 58 -8.76 -14.41 0.67
C VAL A 58 -9.19 -15.50 -0.33
N LYS A 59 -10.11 -15.19 -1.24
CA LYS A 59 -10.68 -16.19 -2.16
C LYS A 59 -9.74 -16.55 -3.32
N THR A 60 -9.05 -15.57 -3.89
CA THR A 60 -8.30 -15.70 -5.15
C THR A 60 -6.81 -15.44 -4.98
N GLY A 61 -6.38 -14.85 -3.86
CA GLY A 61 -5.02 -14.36 -3.68
C GLY A 61 -4.72 -13.05 -4.41
N ASN A 62 -5.71 -12.46 -5.11
CA ASN A 62 -5.52 -11.20 -5.84
C ASN A 62 -5.05 -10.09 -4.91
N GLY A 63 -3.97 -9.41 -5.29
CA GLY A 63 -3.38 -8.32 -4.51
C GLY A 63 -2.66 -8.75 -3.23
N ALA A 64 -2.74 -10.02 -2.81
CA ALA A 64 -2.09 -10.51 -1.59
C ALA A 64 -0.56 -10.49 -1.69
N ASN A 65 -0.04 -10.69 -2.90
CA ASN A 65 1.39 -10.69 -3.22
C ASN A 65 1.90 -9.31 -3.67
N MET A 66 1.05 -8.28 -3.68
CA MET A 66 1.55 -6.91 -3.81
C MET A 66 2.49 -6.61 -2.65
N ILE A 67 3.36 -5.61 -2.81
CA ILE A 67 4.16 -5.11 -1.71
C ILE A 67 3.99 -3.61 -1.60
N GLN A 68 3.60 -3.17 -0.42
CA GLN A 68 3.57 -1.76 -0.12
C GLN A 68 4.93 -1.32 0.38
N GLY A 69 5.46 -0.25 -0.20
CA GLY A 69 6.72 0.32 0.24
C GLY A 69 6.74 1.82 0.12
N SER A 70 7.50 2.45 1.01
CA SER A 70 7.72 3.88 0.99
C SER A 70 9.11 4.23 1.49
N VAL A 71 9.66 5.31 0.96
CA VAL A 71 10.89 5.95 1.41
C VAL A 71 10.50 7.26 2.10
N SER A 72 10.95 7.43 3.34
CA SER A 72 10.76 8.70 4.04
C SER A 72 11.91 9.65 3.73
N TRP A 73 11.61 10.90 3.40
CA TRP A 73 12.63 11.94 3.13
C TRP A 73 12.90 12.83 4.33
N ASP A 74 11.94 12.92 5.24
CA ASP A 74 12.05 13.71 6.45
C ASP A 74 12.16 12.77 7.66
N LYS A 75 12.56 13.31 8.81
CA LYS A 75 12.54 12.56 10.07
C LYS A 75 11.12 12.53 10.60
N GLU A 76 10.43 11.41 10.52
CA GLU A 76 9.07 11.24 11.05
C GLU A 76 9.04 11.33 12.59
N ASP A 77 7.84 11.37 13.16
CA ASP A 77 7.63 11.18 14.61
C ASP A 77 6.35 10.38 14.88
N GLN A 78 6.08 10.12 16.15
CA GLN A 78 4.94 9.30 16.58
C GLN A 78 3.58 9.86 16.17
N ALA A 79 3.45 11.17 15.94
CA ALA A 79 2.21 11.81 15.53
C ALA A 79 2.19 12.19 14.04
N ASN A 80 3.29 11.95 13.31
CA ASN A 80 3.41 12.20 11.88
C ASN A 80 4.23 11.09 11.20
N CYS A 81 3.65 9.89 11.16
CA CYS A 81 4.22 8.68 10.56
C CYS A 81 3.11 7.78 9.99
N THR A 82 3.50 6.66 9.41
CA THR A 82 2.55 5.61 9.03
C THR A 82 2.20 4.74 10.23
N GLN A 83 0.93 4.35 10.34
CA GLN A 83 0.44 3.36 11.30
C GLN A 83 0.14 2.06 10.57
N VAL A 84 0.37 0.91 11.20
CA VAL A 84 0.01 -0.41 10.66
C VAL A 84 -0.62 -1.29 11.74
N LEU A 85 -1.62 -2.10 11.38
CA LEU A 85 -2.27 -3.07 12.27
C LEU A 85 -1.47 -4.37 12.31
N VAL A 86 -0.40 -4.38 13.12
CA VAL A 86 0.57 -5.48 13.12
C VAL A 86 -0.09 -6.81 13.49
N GLY A 87 0.16 -7.83 12.68
CA GLY A 87 -0.33 -9.20 12.88
C GLY A 87 -1.61 -9.51 12.14
N PHE A 88 -2.30 -8.51 11.56
CA PHE A 88 -3.58 -8.72 10.89
C PHE A 88 -3.51 -9.67 9.69
N HIS A 89 -2.47 -9.56 8.85
CA HIS A 89 -2.22 -10.48 7.72
C HIS A 89 -2.19 -11.97 8.10
N LYS A 90 -1.96 -12.31 9.38
CA LYS A 90 -1.93 -13.70 9.87
C LYS A 90 -3.31 -14.23 10.26
N ILE A 91 -4.32 -13.36 10.32
CA ILE A 91 -5.68 -13.70 10.74
C ILE A 91 -6.72 -13.35 9.67
N ILE A 92 -6.29 -12.94 8.48
CA ILE A 92 -7.17 -12.33 7.48
C ILE A 92 -8.29 -13.28 7.03
N GLU A 93 -7.99 -14.58 6.90
CA GLU A 93 -8.98 -15.62 6.58
C GLU A 93 -10.05 -15.72 7.68
N GLY A 94 -9.64 -15.94 8.94
CA GLY A 94 -10.56 -16.01 10.08
C GLY A 94 -11.27 -14.68 10.40
N TYR A 95 -10.72 -13.55 9.94
CA TYR A 95 -11.41 -12.26 9.97
C TYR A 95 -12.48 -12.16 8.89
N GLN A 96 -12.21 -12.65 7.67
CA GLN A 96 -13.18 -12.70 6.59
C GLN A 96 -14.39 -13.60 6.94
N GLU A 97 -14.17 -14.76 7.57
CA GLU A 97 -15.25 -15.60 8.12
C GLU A 97 -16.15 -14.81 9.09
N TRP A 98 -15.54 -14.02 9.97
CA TRP A 98 -16.28 -13.18 10.91
C TRP A 98 -17.07 -12.07 10.19
N ARG A 99 -16.51 -11.45 9.15
CA ARG A 99 -17.21 -10.44 8.34
C ARG A 99 -18.46 -11.02 7.68
N GLU A 100 -18.35 -12.22 7.12
CA GLU A 100 -19.45 -12.93 6.47
C GLU A 100 -20.56 -13.28 7.48
N ALA A 101 -20.18 -13.85 8.63
CA ALA A 101 -21.12 -14.15 9.72
C ALA A 101 -21.81 -12.87 10.24
N SER A 102 -21.10 -11.74 10.24
CA SER A 102 -21.59 -10.44 10.68
C SER A 102 -22.30 -9.65 9.57
N LYS A 103 -22.44 -10.21 8.37
CA LYS A 103 -23.07 -9.59 7.18
C LYS A 103 -22.47 -8.23 6.82
N MET A 104 -21.16 -8.07 7.02
CA MET A 104 -20.45 -6.86 6.60
C MET A 104 -20.36 -6.79 5.07
N LYS A 105 -20.68 -5.63 4.50
CA LYS A 105 -20.56 -5.39 3.07
C LYS A 105 -19.17 -4.88 2.72
N ASP A 106 -18.66 -5.30 1.57
CA ASP A 106 -17.48 -4.68 0.96
C ASP A 106 -17.80 -3.25 0.50
N LEU A 107 -16.83 -2.35 0.68
CA LEU A 107 -17.05 -0.93 0.47
C LEU A 107 -16.85 -0.48 -0.98
N THR A 108 -15.84 -1.01 -1.68
CA THR A 108 -15.38 -0.43 -2.96
C THR A 108 -14.96 -1.44 -4.01
N GLY A 109 -14.88 -2.74 -3.69
CA GLY A 109 -14.38 -3.77 -4.60
C GLY A 109 -12.86 -3.77 -4.85
N TYR A 110 -12.11 -2.73 -4.44
CA TYR A 110 -10.67 -2.61 -4.72
C TYR A 110 -9.81 -2.31 -3.47
N ILE A 111 -10.15 -1.26 -2.70
CA ILE A 111 -9.45 -0.83 -1.46
C ILE A 111 -10.51 -0.66 -0.36
N GLU A 112 -10.37 -1.33 0.77
CA GLU A 112 -11.32 -1.13 1.87
C GLU A 112 -10.85 -0.03 2.82
N GLN A 113 -11.68 1.01 2.99
CA GLN A 113 -11.48 1.96 4.07
C GLN A 113 -11.61 1.26 5.42
N TRP A 114 -10.89 1.76 6.42
CA TRP A 114 -10.82 1.12 7.73
C TRP A 114 -11.25 2.05 8.86
N ASP A 115 -12.21 1.59 9.64
CA ASP A 115 -12.66 2.16 10.90
C ASP A 115 -12.61 1.09 12.01
N ASN A 116 -12.04 1.42 13.17
CA ASN A 116 -11.89 0.41 14.23
C ASN A 116 -13.22 0.03 14.90
N ALA A 117 -14.22 0.91 14.92
CA ALA A 117 -15.50 0.56 15.53
C ALA A 117 -16.27 -0.41 14.64
N ARG A 118 -16.20 -0.21 13.32
CA ARG A 118 -16.84 -1.07 12.32
C ARG A 118 -16.04 -2.33 12.00
N ASP A 119 -14.77 -2.19 11.64
CA ASP A 119 -13.96 -3.25 11.01
C ASP A 119 -13.06 -4.00 12.00
N PHE A 120 -12.83 -3.47 13.20
CA PHE A 120 -12.11 -4.22 14.24
C PHE A 120 -12.69 -3.94 15.63
N PRO A 121 -14.00 -4.21 15.82
CA PRO A 121 -14.71 -3.96 17.06
C PRO A 121 -14.07 -4.71 18.23
N GLN A 122 -14.52 -4.40 19.44
CA GLN A 122 -13.94 -4.98 20.66
C GLN A 122 -13.94 -6.52 20.62
N ALA A 123 -15.01 -7.15 20.11
CA ALA A 123 -15.08 -8.60 19.96
C ALA A 123 -13.93 -9.19 19.10
N CYS A 124 -13.54 -8.52 18.02
CA CYS A 124 -12.38 -8.95 17.21
C CYS A 124 -11.06 -8.75 17.97
N ARG A 125 -10.94 -7.64 18.72
CA ARG A 125 -9.76 -7.35 19.53
C ARG A 125 -9.57 -8.35 20.67
N ASP A 126 -10.66 -8.77 21.30
CA ASP A 126 -10.65 -9.77 22.38
C ASP A 126 -10.26 -11.15 21.84
N ARG A 127 -10.75 -11.51 20.64
CA ARG A 127 -10.34 -12.74 19.94
C ARG A 127 -8.87 -12.71 19.50
N TYR A 128 -8.36 -11.55 19.12
CA TYR A 128 -7.01 -11.37 18.57
C TYR A 128 -6.18 -10.30 19.33
N PRO A 129 -5.88 -10.50 20.62
CA PRO A 129 -5.31 -9.46 21.49
C PRO A 129 -3.89 -9.01 21.09
N ARG A 130 -3.19 -9.81 20.27
CA ARG A 130 -1.85 -9.49 19.75
C ARG A 130 -1.90 -8.58 18.51
N VAL A 131 -3.05 -8.44 17.86
CA VAL A 131 -3.25 -7.61 16.66
C VAL A 131 -3.54 -6.18 17.08
N ARG A 132 -2.59 -5.28 16.83
CA ARG A 132 -2.67 -3.88 17.33
C ARG A 132 -2.01 -2.89 16.41
N TRP A 133 -2.60 -1.69 16.35
CA TRP A 133 -2.03 -0.55 15.65
C TRP A 133 -0.67 -0.19 16.26
N LYS A 134 0.34 -0.04 15.40
CA LYS A 134 1.65 0.48 15.78
C LYS A 134 2.07 1.57 14.82
N ASN A 135 2.55 2.67 15.39
CA ASN A 135 3.24 3.71 14.66
C ASN A 135 4.60 3.18 14.17
N LYS A 136 4.91 3.45 12.91
CA LYS A 136 6.15 3.06 12.24
C LYS A 136 6.89 4.31 11.80
N VAL A 137 7.68 4.84 12.74
CA VAL A 137 8.47 6.06 12.53
C VAL A 137 9.69 5.72 11.68
N CYS A 138 9.82 6.37 10.53
CA CYS A 138 11.01 6.31 9.69
C CYS A 138 11.89 7.57 9.85
N LYS A 139 13.22 7.38 9.86
CA LYS A 139 14.20 8.46 9.65
C LYS A 139 14.27 8.81 8.16
N ALA A 140 14.85 9.96 7.84
CA ALA A 140 15.15 10.31 6.46
C ALA A 140 16.02 9.23 5.80
N GLY A 141 15.66 8.85 4.56
CA GLY A 141 16.27 7.77 3.80
C GLY A 141 15.80 6.37 4.18
N GLN A 142 15.08 6.18 5.29
CA GLN A 142 14.61 4.85 5.66
C GLN A 142 13.44 4.40 4.79
N VAL A 143 13.47 3.09 4.51
CA VAL A 143 12.45 2.37 3.78
C VAL A 143 11.54 1.66 4.78
N ARG A 144 10.22 1.77 4.56
CA ARG A 144 9.23 0.86 5.15
C ARG A 144 8.70 -0.03 4.05
N ILE A 145 8.69 -1.34 4.29
CA ILE A 145 7.98 -2.32 3.46
C ILE A 145 6.96 -3.04 4.34
N SER A 146 5.75 -3.26 3.82
CA SER A 146 4.67 -3.96 4.50
C SER A 146 3.85 -4.79 3.51
N SER A 147 3.26 -5.87 4.02
CA SER A 147 2.27 -6.65 3.28
C SER A 147 1.01 -5.80 3.02
N PRO A 148 0.40 -5.93 1.83
CA PRO A 148 -0.82 -5.22 1.43
C PRO A 148 -2.03 -5.70 2.23
N LEU A 149 -1.95 -6.92 2.78
CA LEU A 149 -2.95 -7.53 3.65
C LEU A 149 -2.99 -6.91 5.06
N ILE A 150 -2.19 -5.88 5.33
CA ILE A 150 -2.15 -5.21 6.63
C ILE A 150 -2.89 -3.88 6.52
N PRO A 151 -3.99 -3.69 7.27
CA PRO A 151 -4.61 -2.38 7.43
C PRO A 151 -3.56 -1.38 7.91
N HIS A 152 -3.46 -0.26 7.21
CA HIS A 152 -2.48 0.75 7.47
C HIS A 152 -3.04 2.15 7.18
N GLY A 153 -2.30 3.17 7.58
CA GLY A 153 -2.78 4.54 7.51
C GLY A 153 -1.71 5.56 7.82
N SER A 154 -2.08 6.83 7.84
CA SER A 154 -1.23 7.87 8.40
C SER A 154 -1.82 8.35 9.71
N THR A 155 -0.96 8.70 10.66
CA THR A 155 -1.35 9.56 11.78
C THR A 155 -1.82 10.90 11.25
N GLY A 156 -2.58 11.65 12.05
CA GLY A 156 -2.94 13.02 11.73
C GLY A 156 -3.62 13.75 12.91
N PRO A 157 -3.76 15.08 12.83
CA PRO A 157 -3.22 15.95 11.78
C PRO A 157 -1.69 15.95 11.77
N ALA A 158 -1.08 16.34 10.64
CA ALA A 158 0.38 16.33 10.53
C ALA A 158 0.98 17.33 11.52
N THR A 159 1.96 16.91 12.32
CA THR A 159 2.63 17.79 13.29
C THR A 159 3.73 18.64 12.68
N LYS A 160 4.26 18.22 11.52
CA LYS A 160 5.39 18.86 10.83
C LYS A 160 5.40 18.48 9.36
N LYS A 161 6.37 19.05 8.62
CA LYS A 161 6.63 18.66 7.24
C LYS A 161 6.98 17.17 7.15
N ARG A 162 6.30 16.45 6.27
CA ARG A 162 6.62 15.05 5.95
C ARG A 162 6.51 14.81 4.45
N ARG A 163 7.60 14.35 3.86
CA ARG A 163 7.70 13.90 2.47
C ARG A 163 7.95 12.41 2.44
N THR A 164 7.15 11.70 1.67
CA THR A 164 7.34 10.27 1.42
C THR A 164 7.21 9.99 -0.06
N MET A 165 8.08 9.13 -0.59
CA MET A 165 7.93 8.56 -1.92
C MET A 165 7.47 7.11 -1.80
N LEU A 166 6.61 6.66 -2.70
CA LEU A 166 6.13 5.28 -2.77
C LEU A 166 6.36 4.75 -4.19
N PRO A 167 7.55 4.18 -4.48
CA PRO A 167 7.92 3.71 -5.81
C PRO A 167 7.07 2.55 -6.35
N TRP A 168 6.36 1.85 -5.45
CA TRP A 168 5.40 0.75 -5.72
C TRP A 168 5.71 -0.10 -6.94
N PHE A 169 6.39 -1.22 -6.71
CA PHE A 169 6.60 -2.24 -7.74
C PHE A 169 5.47 -3.27 -7.73
N VAL A 170 5.01 -3.61 -8.92
CA VAL A 170 3.95 -4.59 -9.16
C VAL A 170 4.46 -5.64 -10.13
N LYS A 171 3.87 -6.84 -10.13
CA LYS A 171 4.29 -7.92 -11.02
C LYS A 171 3.92 -7.58 -12.46
N VAL A 172 4.80 -7.98 -13.35
CA VAL A 172 4.50 -8.23 -14.76
C VAL A 172 4.43 -9.75 -14.90
N HIS A 173 3.32 -10.27 -15.43
CA HIS A 173 3.19 -11.71 -15.65
C HIS A 173 4.10 -12.17 -16.80
N ASP A 174 4.29 -13.49 -16.92
CA ASP A 174 5.21 -14.08 -17.90
C ASP A 174 4.80 -13.80 -19.36
N ASP A 175 3.53 -13.43 -19.60
CA ASP A 175 3.05 -12.95 -20.90
C ASP A 175 3.60 -11.57 -21.29
N MET A 176 4.33 -10.90 -20.38
CA MET A 176 4.90 -9.55 -20.51
C MET A 176 3.88 -8.48 -20.91
N LEU A 177 2.60 -8.75 -20.65
CA LEU A 177 1.47 -7.94 -21.08
C LEU A 177 0.61 -7.56 -19.88
N THR A 178 0.24 -8.54 -19.06
CA THR A 178 -0.62 -8.36 -17.91
C THR A 178 0.20 -8.04 -16.66
N ILE A 179 -0.46 -7.37 -15.72
CA ILE A 179 0.13 -6.95 -14.44
C ILE A 179 -0.74 -7.41 -13.29
N GLU A 180 -0.11 -7.59 -12.12
CA GLU A 180 -0.60 -8.22 -10.89
C GLU A 180 -2.12 -8.36 -10.72
N VAL A 181 -2.88 -7.26 -10.81
CA VAL A 181 -4.34 -7.27 -10.71
C VAL A 181 -4.91 -6.88 -12.08
N PRO A 182 -5.88 -7.65 -12.64
CA PRO A 182 -6.42 -7.38 -13.98
C PRO A 182 -6.92 -5.94 -14.21
N GLY A 183 -7.45 -5.29 -13.16
CA GLY A 183 -7.94 -3.91 -13.22
C GLY A 183 -6.85 -2.83 -13.31
N MET A 184 -5.58 -3.17 -13.14
CA MET A 184 -4.45 -2.23 -13.15
C MET A 184 -4.06 -1.79 -14.57
N GLY A 185 -4.55 -2.46 -15.60
CA GLY A 185 -4.27 -2.20 -17.00
C GLY A 185 -3.19 -3.12 -17.58
N LEU A 186 -2.46 -2.65 -18.57
CA LEU A 186 -1.42 -3.42 -19.27
C LEU A 186 -0.03 -2.85 -18.98
N TYR A 187 0.98 -3.71 -18.96
CA TYR A 187 2.39 -3.33 -18.82
C TYR A 187 2.79 -2.22 -19.81
N ALA A 188 2.39 -2.36 -21.08
CA ALA A 188 2.68 -1.38 -22.12
C ALA A 188 2.21 0.05 -21.76
N LYS A 189 1.07 0.20 -21.08
CA LYS A 189 0.55 1.51 -20.67
C LYS A 189 1.40 2.14 -19.56
N ILE A 190 1.90 1.33 -18.62
CA ILE A 190 2.84 1.79 -17.58
C ILE A 190 4.18 2.18 -18.22
N ALA A 191 4.68 1.37 -19.16
CA ALA A 191 5.92 1.65 -19.89
C ALA A 191 5.82 2.98 -20.68
N THR A 192 4.72 3.19 -21.41
CA THR A 192 4.45 4.46 -22.11
C THR A 192 4.39 5.64 -21.14
N ALA A 193 3.75 5.48 -19.97
CA ALA A 193 3.70 6.52 -18.96
C ALA A 193 5.11 6.92 -18.46
N HIS A 194 6.01 5.94 -18.27
CA HIS A 194 7.41 6.23 -17.95
C HIS A 194 8.15 6.93 -19.09
N GLN A 195 7.98 6.49 -20.33
CA GLN A 195 8.66 7.07 -21.50
C GLN A 195 8.22 8.52 -21.75
N GLN A 196 6.93 8.79 -21.61
CA GLN A 196 6.32 10.09 -21.89
C GLN A 196 6.29 11.02 -20.68
N LEU A 197 6.74 10.55 -19.51
CA LEU A 197 6.70 11.29 -18.26
C LEU A 197 5.29 11.74 -17.87
N THR A 198 4.30 10.87 -18.15
CA THR A 198 2.88 11.09 -17.85
C THR A 198 2.38 10.18 -16.73
N ALA A 199 1.26 10.53 -16.13
CA ALA A 199 0.64 9.65 -15.15
C ALA A 199 0.14 8.35 -15.81
N ALA A 200 0.21 7.22 -15.10
CA ALA A 200 -0.43 6.00 -15.59
C ALA A 200 -1.95 6.20 -15.62
N PRO A 201 -2.67 5.54 -16.55
CA PRO A 201 -4.13 5.68 -16.66
C PRO A 201 -4.88 5.09 -15.45
N MET A 202 -4.26 4.13 -14.75
CA MET A 202 -4.83 3.45 -13.61
C MET A 202 -3.92 3.59 -12.38
N LEU A 203 -4.54 3.69 -11.22
CA LEU A 203 -3.93 3.52 -9.91
C LEU A 203 -3.52 2.06 -9.70
N PRO A 204 -2.62 1.74 -8.75
CA PRO A 204 -2.14 0.37 -8.58
C PRO A 204 -3.19 -0.52 -7.90
N SER A 205 -4.27 0.09 -7.40
CA SER A 205 -5.47 -0.63 -6.97
C SER A 205 -6.45 -0.96 -8.10
N GLY A 206 -6.19 -0.47 -9.33
CA GLY A 206 -7.12 -0.60 -10.46
C GLY A 206 -8.20 0.49 -10.54
N HIS A 207 -8.11 1.56 -9.76
CA HIS A 207 -8.97 2.74 -9.96
C HIS A 207 -8.47 3.60 -11.12
N PRO A 208 -9.34 4.20 -11.94
CA PRO A 208 -8.92 5.23 -12.90
C PRO A 208 -8.23 6.39 -12.18
N ASN A 209 -7.19 6.94 -12.82
CA ASN A 209 -6.44 8.09 -12.33
C ASN A 209 -7.02 9.42 -12.80
#